data_AF-A0A1W9LEH4-F1
#
_entry.id   AF-A0A1W9LEH4-F1
#
_cell.length_a   1.000
_cell.length_b   1.000
_cell.length_c   1.000
_cell.angle_alpha   90.00
_cell.angle_beta   90.00
_cell.angle_gamma   90.00
#
_symmetry.space_group_name_H-M   'P 1'
#
loop_
_entity.id
_entity.type
_entity.pdbx_description
1 polymer ?
#
loop_
_entity_poly.entity_id
_entity_poly.type
_entity_poly.pdbx_seq_one_letter_code
_entity_poly.pdbx_strand_id
1 'polypeptide(L)'
;MANTVGAGPDGKQTSSGSSFIREPNGLPLAEAGFHQEEMITAVLDLDRADRAYALDSMRNPPFLAKHWRAMVREVRQRADAPVRPRAG
;
A
#
# COMPACT_ATOMS: atom_id res chain seq x y z
N MET A 1 -5.38 -2.23 -2.48
CA MET A 1 -4.37 -2.71 -3.44
C MET A 1 -5.06 -2.90 -4.77
N ALA A 2 -4.41 -2.52 -5.88
CA ALA A 2 -4.92 -2.76 -7.22
C ALA A 2 -3.86 -3.51 -8.02
N ASN A 3 -4.24 -4.68 -8.53
CA ASN A 3 -3.38 -5.60 -9.25
C ASN A 3 -3.90 -5.78 -10.68
N THR A 4 -2.99 -6.02 -11.61
CA THR A 4 -3.32 -6.42 -12.99
C THR A 4 -3.76 -7.87 -13.04
N VAL A 5 -4.38 -8.28 -14.14
CA VAL A 5 -4.73 -9.67 -14.43
C VAL A 5 -4.24 -10.05 -15.84
N GLY A 6 -3.79 -11.29 -16.02
CA GLY A 6 -3.32 -11.80 -17.31
C GLY A 6 -1.81 -11.69 -17.52
N ALA A 7 -1.36 -12.05 -18.74
CA ALA A 7 0.04 -12.03 -19.11
C ALA A 7 0.54 -10.61 -19.39
N GLY A 8 1.77 -10.31 -18.97
CA GLY A 8 2.47 -9.09 -19.32
C GLY A 8 2.79 -9.03 -20.82
N PRO A 9 3.12 -7.85 -21.38
CA PRO A 9 3.33 -7.68 -22.82
C PRO A 9 4.41 -8.58 -23.43
N ASP A 10 5.38 -9.01 -22.63
CA ASP A 10 6.47 -9.90 -23.04
C ASP A 10 6.17 -11.39 -22.82
N GLY A 11 5.00 -11.72 -22.26
CA GLY A 11 4.57 -13.08 -21.94
C GLY A 11 5.35 -13.77 -20.82
N LYS A 12 6.30 -13.10 -20.16
CA LYS A 12 7.18 -13.73 -19.15
C LYS A 12 6.59 -13.77 -17.76
N GLN A 13 5.64 -12.87 -17.49
CA GLN A 13 4.99 -12.74 -16.21
C GLN A 13 3.48 -12.80 -16.40
N THR A 14 2.79 -13.44 -15.47
CA THR A 14 1.33 -13.44 -15.42
C THR A 14 0.91 -12.97 -14.05
N SER A 15 -0.04 -12.03 -14.00
CA SER A 15 -0.65 -11.59 -12.76
C SER A 15 -2.01 -12.26 -12.59
N SER A 16 -2.30 -12.69 -11.37
CA SER A 16 -3.57 -13.36 -11.05
C SER A 16 -4.69 -12.39 -10.68
N GLY A 17 -4.42 -11.09 -10.51
CA GLY A 17 -5.41 -10.15 -9.96
C GLY A 17 -5.35 -10.13 -8.43
N SER A 18 -6.43 -10.50 -7.75
CA SER A 18 -6.53 -10.45 -6.28
C SER A 18 -6.38 -9.04 -5.69
N SER A 19 -6.97 -8.07 -6.38
CA SER A 19 -7.13 -6.72 -5.84
C SER A 19 -8.01 -6.75 -4.59
N PHE A 20 -7.80 -5.83 -3.65
CA PHE A 20 -8.62 -5.76 -2.44
C PHE A 20 -8.67 -4.35 -1.84
N ILE A 21 -9.73 -4.10 -1.08
CA ILE A 21 -9.93 -2.95 -0.21
C ILE A 21 -10.13 -3.47 1.22
N ARG A 22 -9.43 -2.89 2.19
CA ARG A 22 -9.46 -3.32 3.60
C ARG A 22 -9.71 -2.12 4.49
N GLU A 23 -10.34 -2.36 5.63
CA GLU A 23 -10.43 -1.36 6.68
C GLU A 23 -9.11 -1.29 7.49
N PRO A 24 -8.89 -0.25 8.32
CA PRO A 24 -7.61 0.01 8.97
C PRO A 24 -7.06 -1.12 9.85
N ASN A 25 -7.93 -1.93 10.46
CA ASN A 25 -7.52 -3.10 11.26
C ASN A 25 -7.21 -4.35 10.40
N GLY A 26 -7.33 -4.26 9.07
CA GLY A 26 -7.04 -5.33 8.13
C GLY A 26 -8.23 -6.20 7.72
N LEU A 27 -9.46 -5.94 8.18
CA LEU A 27 -10.62 -6.69 7.70
C LEU A 27 -10.97 -6.33 6.23
N PRO A 28 -11.43 -7.29 5.41
CA PRO A 28 -11.85 -7.02 4.03
C PRO A 28 -13.08 -6.14 3.98
N LEU A 29 -13.05 -5.15 3.09
CA LEU A 29 -14.23 -4.40 2.64
C LEU A 29 -14.69 -4.87 1.26
N ALA A 30 -13.76 -5.21 0.37
CA ALA A 30 -14.02 -5.82 -0.92
C ALA A 30 -12.78 -6.58 -1.41
N GLU A 31 -12.98 -7.68 -2.12
CA GLU A 31 -11.91 -8.50 -2.72
C GLU A 31 -12.33 -8.90 -4.13
N ALA A 32 -11.42 -8.77 -5.08
CA ALA A 32 -11.61 -9.25 -6.45
C ALA A 32 -11.19 -10.71 -6.55
N GLY A 33 -11.74 -11.41 -7.53
CA GLY A 33 -11.35 -12.78 -7.86
C GLY A 33 -9.94 -12.93 -8.43
N PHE A 34 -9.65 -14.14 -8.90
CA PHE A 34 -8.44 -14.46 -9.67
C PHE A 34 -8.74 -14.71 -11.14
N HIS A 35 -7.88 -14.18 -12.01
CA HIS A 35 -7.86 -14.45 -13.46
C HIS A 35 -9.04 -13.89 -14.28
N GLN A 36 -9.83 -12.97 -13.70
CA GLN A 36 -10.81 -12.17 -14.42
C GLN A 36 -10.59 -10.67 -14.20
N GLU A 37 -11.02 -9.88 -15.18
CA GLU A 37 -11.18 -8.44 -15.00
C GLU A 37 -12.44 -8.17 -14.17
N GLU A 38 -12.31 -7.32 -13.16
CA GLU A 38 -13.40 -7.01 -12.24
C GLU A 38 -13.22 -5.60 -11.65
N MET A 39 -14.33 -4.93 -11.36
CA MET A 39 -14.36 -3.69 -10.62
C MET A 39 -14.88 -3.95 -9.20
N ILE A 40 -14.06 -3.64 -8.20
CA ILE A 40 -14.48 -3.66 -6.78
C ILE A 40 -14.63 -2.24 -6.25
N THR A 41 -15.65 -2.03 -5.42
CA THR A 41 -15.93 -0.73 -4.79
C THR A 41 -16.25 -0.92 -3.31
N ALA A 42 -15.84 0.02 -2.47
CA ALA A 42 -16.21 0.06 -1.06
C ALA A 42 -16.29 1.51 -0.56
N VAL A 43 -17.03 1.72 0.52
CA VAL A 43 -17.07 3.01 1.23
C VAL A 43 -16.07 2.97 2.38
N LEU A 44 -15.22 3.98 2.47
CA LEU A 44 -14.24 4.12 3.55
C LEU A 44 -14.78 5.03 4.64
N ASP A 45 -14.82 4.51 5.86
CA ASP A 45 -15.04 5.32 7.06
C ASP A 45 -13.69 5.88 7.53
N LEU A 46 -13.49 7.19 7.32
CA LEU A 46 -12.24 7.87 7.67
C LEU A 46 -12.10 8.07 9.18
N ASP A 47 -13.19 8.06 9.95
CA ASP A 47 -13.11 8.20 11.41
C ASP A 47 -12.50 6.94 12.05
N ARG A 48 -12.56 5.81 11.33
CA ARG A 48 -11.90 4.56 11.73
C ARG A 48 -10.43 4.49 11.31
N ALA A 49 -9.93 5.43 10.51
CA ALA A 49 -8.55 5.45 10.06
C ALA A 49 -7.59 5.66 11.23
N ASP A 50 -7.00 4.55 11.68
CA ASP A 50 -5.95 4.56 12.67
C ASP A 50 -4.58 4.38 11.99
N ARG A 51 -3.52 4.80 12.69
CA ARG A 51 -2.15 4.61 12.20
C ARG A 51 -1.67 3.18 12.42
N ALA A 52 -2.55 2.20 12.63
CA ALA A 52 -2.17 0.87 13.13
C ALA A 52 -1.15 0.20 12.23
N TYR A 53 -1.35 0.18 10.91
CA TYR A 53 -0.39 -0.41 9.98
C TYR A 53 1.00 0.24 10.06
N ALA A 54 1.04 1.58 10.08
CA ALA A 54 2.29 2.32 10.18
C ALA A 54 2.98 2.04 11.52
N LEU A 55 2.23 2.06 12.63
CA LEU A 55 2.73 1.76 13.97
C LEU A 55 3.19 0.31 14.12
N ASP A 56 2.50 -0.63 13.48
CA ASP A 56 2.88 -2.04 13.51
C ASP A 56 4.16 -2.29 12.72
N SER A 57 4.30 -1.66 11.55
CA SER A 57 5.52 -1.70 10.74
C SER A 57 6.75 -1.19 11.51
N MET A 58 6.58 -0.30 12.49
CA MET A 58 7.67 0.16 13.37
C MET A 58 8.19 -0.93 14.30
N ARG A 59 7.44 -2.02 14.49
CA ARG A 59 7.74 -3.12 15.43
C ARG A 59 7.98 -4.44 14.70
N ASN A 60 7.26 -4.69 13.62
CA ASN A 60 7.21 -5.99 12.95
C ASN A 60 7.55 -5.89 11.45
N PRO A 61 8.43 -6.76 10.93
CA PRO A 61 9.28 -7.67 11.69
C PRO A 61 10.40 -6.91 12.46
N PRO A 62 10.84 -7.39 13.63
CA PRO A 62 11.77 -6.64 14.51
C PRO A 62 13.08 -6.18 13.84
N PHE A 63 13.62 -6.97 12.90
CA PHE A 63 14.86 -6.62 12.21
C PHE A 63 14.73 -5.37 11.33
N LEU A 64 13.52 -5.02 10.86
CA LEU A 64 13.26 -3.81 10.08
C LEU A 64 12.98 -2.57 10.93
N ALA A 65 12.64 -2.72 12.21
CA ALA A 65 12.22 -1.63 13.09
C ALA A 65 13.23 -0.46 13.15
N LYS A 66 14.54 -0.75 13.13
CA LYS A 66 15.58 0.29 13.13
C LYS A 66 15.59 1.10 11.83
N HIS A 67 15.31 0.45 10.70
CA HIS A 67 15.30 1.07 9.38
C HIS A 67 14.09 1.99 9.22
N TRP A 68 12.91 1.53 9.63
CA TRP A 68 11.70 2.36 9.64
C TRP A 68 11.85 3.61 10.51
N ARG A 69 12.40 3.47 11.72
CA ARG A 69 12.70 4.62 12.59
C ARG A 69 13.66 5.62 11.95
N ALA A 70 14.69 5.15 11.25
CA ALA A 70 15.63 6.02 10.58
C ALA A 70 14.97 6.78 9.43
N MET A 71 14.18 6.09 8.60
CA MET A 71 13.46 6.69 7.49
C MET A 71 12.46 7.75 7.95
N VAL A 72 11.65 7.47 8.97
CA VAL A 72 10.68 8.43 9.53
C VAL A 72 11.40 9.68 10.07
N ARG A 73 12.54 9.53 10.73
CA ARG A 73 13.35 10.66 11.21
C ARG A 73 13.85 11.53 10.06
N GLU A 74 14.36 10.90 9.00
CA GLU A 74 14.85 11.61 7.81
C GLU A 74 13.73 12.37 7.08
N VAL A 75 12.55 11.73 6.93
CA VAL A 75 11.36 12.37 6.37
C VAL A 75 10.95 13.59 7.21
N ARG A 76 10.91 13.46 8.53
CA ARG A 76 10.58 14.59 9.43
C ARG A 76 11.55 15.76 9.31
N GLN A 77 12.84 15.49 9.14
CA GLN A 77 13.85 16.53 8.94
C GLN A 77 13.70 17.30 7.62
N ARG A 78 12.99 16.73 6.65
CA ARG A 78 12.79 17.30 5.32
C ARG A 78 11.33 17.64 5.02
N ALA A 79 10.44 17.55 6.02
CA ALA A 79 9.01 17.75 5.82
C ALA A 79 8.70 19.14 5.25
N ASP A 80 9.49 20.14 5.63
CA ASP A 80 9.35 21.53 5.18
C ASP A 80 10.32 21.88 4.04
N ALA A 81 11.06 20.90 3.50
CA ALA A 81 11.98 21.16 2.41
C ALA A 81 11.18 21.48 1.12
N PRO A 82 11.55 22.54 0.38
CA PRO A 82 10.87 22.87 -0.86
C PRO A 82 11.01 21.72 -1.86
N VAL A 83 9.88 21.25 -2.39
CA VAL A 83 9.86 20.24 -3.45
C VAL A 83 10.49 20.86 -4.69
N ARG A 84 11.68 20.41 -5.08
CA ARG A 84 12.27 20.81 -6.36
C ARG A 84 11.41 20.21 -7.49
N PRO A 85 10.99 21.01 -8.48
CA PRO A 85 10.30 20.46 -9.63
C PRO A 85 11.19 19.43 -10.32
N ARG A 86 10.62 18.31 -10.74
CA ARG A 86 11.33 17.34 -11.58
C ARG A 86 11.69 18.06 -12.88
N ALA A 87 12.95 17.98 -13.28
CA ALA A 87 13.34 18.36 -14.63
C ALA A 87 12.54 17.48 -15.60
N GLY A 88 11.81 18.13 -16.50
CA GLY A 88 11.05 17.48 -17.57
C GLY A 88 11.95 16.88 -18.63
#